data_AF-A0A967AIY4-F1
#
_entry.id   AF-A0A967AIY4-F1
#
_cell.length_a   1.000
_cell.length_b   1.000
_cell.length_c   1.000
_cell.angle_alpha   90.00
_cell.angle_beta   90.00
_cell.angle_gamma   90.00
#
_symmetry.space_group_name_H-M   'P 1'
#
loop_
_entity.id
_entity.type
_entity.pdbx_description
1 polymer ?
#
loop_
_entity_poly.entity_id
_entity_poly.type
_entity_poly.pdbx_seq_one_letter_code
_entity_poly.pdbx_strand_id
1 'polypeptide(L)'
;LDLQYHDVKRTRGLYYLMESRGLIERVVEEGMVQCAMSTPPQTTRAKVRGDFIRFARAKNRSYTVDWTYLKLNGYWEETILCMDPFSAVNRRVEELISQVSGGRFYR
;
A
#
# COMPACT_ATOMS: atom_id res chain seq x y z
N LEU A 1 -33.65 0.91 -4.06
CA LEU A 1 -32.76 0.53 -5.18
C LEU A 1 -31.42 1.24 -5.08
N ASP A 2 -31.40 2.55 -4.85
CA ASP A 2 -30.19 3.37 -4.74
C ASP A 2 -29.10 2.77 -3.83
N LEU A 3 -29.42 2.46 -2.57
CA LEU A 3 -28.44 1.86 -1.64
C LEU A 3 -27.92 0.48 -2.08
N GLN A 4 -28.74 -0.34 -2.74
CA GLN A 4 -28.33 -1.68 -3.21
C GLN A 4 -27.35 -1.62 -4.39
N TYR A 5 -27.37 -0.53 -5.16
CA TYR A 5 -26.38 -0.27 -6.21
C TYR A 5 -24.97 -0.12 -5.64
N HIS A 6 -24.84 0.49 -4.46
CA HIS A 6 -23.57 0.77 -3.79
C HIS A 6 -23.04 -0.34 -2.86
N ASP A 7 -23.71 -1.50 -2.80
CA ASP A 7 -23.22 -2.62 -1.99
C ASP A 7 -21.93 -3.20 -2.59
N VAL A 8 -20.84 -3.15 -1.81
CA VAL A 8 -19.50 -3.60 -2.24
C VAL A 8 -19.36 -5.13 -2.34
N LYS A 9 -20.33 -5.90 -1.86
CA LYS A 9 -20.31 -7.37 -1.99
C LYS A 9 -20.54 -7.77 -3.45
N ARG A 10 -19.51 -8.32 -4.11
CA ARG A 10 -19.55 -8.67 -5.55
C ARG A 10 -20.65 -9.65 -5.95
N THR A 11 -21.08 -10.53 -5.05
CA THR A 11 -22.13 -11.53 -5.31
C THR A 11 -23.56 -11.01 -5.13
N ARG A 12 -23.72 -9.81 -4.56
CA ARG A 12 -25.04 -9.26 -4.16
C ARG A 12 -25.29 -7.84 -4.66
N GLY A 13 -24.27 -7.01 -4.73
CA GLY A 13 -24.39 -5.60 -5.12
C GLY A 13 -24.89 -5.46 -6.55
N LEU A 14 -25.90 -4.61 -6.73
CA LEU A 14 -26.58 -4.48 -8.02
C LEU A 14 -25.62 -3.99 -9.12
N TYR A 15 -24.65 -3.12 -8.80
CA TYR A 15 -23.58 -2.74 -9.72
C TYR A 15 -22.82 -3.95 -10.27
N TYR A 16 -22.34 -4.84 -9.41
CA TYR A 16 -21.54 -6.00 -9.82
C TYR A 16 -22.36 -7.04 -10.59
N LEU A 17 -23.65 -7.21 -10.25
CA LEU A 17 -24.55 -8.08 -11.01
C LEU A 17 -24.82 -7.55 -12.43
N MET A 18 -24.87 -6.23 -12.61
CA MET A 18 -24.99 -5.59 -13.92
C MET A 18 -23.68 -5.69 -14.72
N GLU A 19 -22.54 -5.44 -14.06
CA GLU A 19 -21.20 -5.58 -14.65
C GLU A 19 -20.96 -7.01 -15.16
N SER A 20 -21.28 -8.03 -14.36
CA SER A 20 -21.12 -9.44 -14.78
C SER A 20 -22.01 -9.83 -15.96
N ARG A 21 -23.02 -9.02 -16.28
CA ARG A 21 -23.93 -9.19 -17.43
C ARG A 21 -23.55 -8.30 -18.62
N GLY A 22 -22.43 -7.57 -18.55
CA GLY A 22 -21.96 -6.68 -19.61
C GLY A 22 -22.77 -5.38 -19.74
N LEU A 23 -23.51 -4.99 -18.70
CA LEU A 23 -24.32 -3.76 -18.69
C LEU A 23 -23.57 -2.54 -18.15
N ILE A 24 -22.32 -2.71 -17.71
CA ILE A 24 -21.46 -1.66 -17.17
C ILE A 24 -20.14 -1.69 -17.95
N GLU A 25 -19.71 -0.53 -18.43
CA GLU A 25 -18.40 -0.36 -19.04
C GLU A 25 -17.31 -0.19 -17.97
N ARG A 26 -16.17 -0.87 -18.15
CA ARG A 26 -15.03 -0.80 -17.23
C ARG A 26 -13.94 0.09 -17.82
N VAL A 27 -13.40 0.98 -16.99
CA VAL A 27 -12.23 1.82 -17.33
C VAL A 27 -10.91 1.09 -17.07
N VAL A 28 -10.92 0.08 -16.19
CA VAL A 28 -9.74 -0.70 -15.81
C VAL A 28 -10.06 -2.19 -15.72
N GLU A 29 -9.07 -3.01 -16.05
CA GLU A 29 -9.15 -4.46 -15.94
C GLU A 29 -9.12 -4.94 -14.49
N GLU A 30 -9.70 -6.12 -14.23
CA GLU A 30 -9.74 -6.69 -12.88
C GLU A 30 -8.34 -6.99 -12.34
N GLY A 31 -7.42 -7.46 -13.19
CA GLY A 31 -6.04 -7.74 -12.80
C GLY A 31 -5.31 -6.50 -12.24
N MET A 32 -5.58 -5.32 -12.79
CA MET A 32 -5.02 -4.05 -12.32
C MET A 32 -5.57 -3.67 -10.94
N VAL A 33 -6.87 -3.90 -10.70
CA VAL A 33 -7.50 -3.70 -9.39
C VAL A 33 -6.89 -4.64 -8.35
N GLN A 34 -6.73 -5.92 -8.67
CA GLN A 34 -6.15 -6.92 -7.77
C GLN A 34 -4.68 -6.59 -7.43
N CYS A 35 -3.89 -6.17 -8.41
CA CYS A 35 -2.51 -5.72 -8.19
C CYS A 35 -2.45 -4.52 -7.22
N ALA A 36 -3.32 -3.53 -7.43
CA ALA A 36 -3.38 -2.31 -6.62
C ALA A 36 -3.77 -2.56 -5.14
N MET A 37 -4.38 -3.71 -4.81
CA MET A 37 -4.67 -4.07 -3.41
C MET A 37 -3.41 -4.30 -2.57
N SER A 38 -2.28 -4.65 -3.20
CA SER A 38 -1.02 -4.96 -2.51
C SER A 38 0.16 -4.10 -2.96
N THR A 39 0.07 -3.53 -4.16
CA THR A 39 1.12 -2.71 -4.77
C THR A 39 0.68 -1.25 -4.78
N PRO A 40 1.35 -0.35 -4.02
CA PRO A 40 1.02 1.06 -4.06
C PRO A 40 1.39 1.70 -5.41
N PRO A 41 0.89 2.91 -5.72
CA PRO A 41 1.35 3.67 -6.88
C PRO A 41 2.87 3.91 -6.82
N GLN A 42 3.59 3.59 -7.90
CA GLN A 42 5.06 3.60 -7.94
C GLN A 42 5.67 4.99 -8.16
N THR A 43 4.84 6.01 -8.38
CA THR A 43 5.25 7.37 -8.77
C THR A 43 4.99 8.41 -7.69
N THR A 44 4.61 8.00 -6.47
CA THR A 44 4.27 8.91 -5.36
C THR A 44 4.85 8.42 -4.04
N ARG A 45 4.78 9.23 -2.99
CA ARG A 45 5.20 8.85 -1.63
C ARG A 45 4.48 7.61 -1.07
N ALA A 46 3.35 7.22 -1.66
CA ALA A 46 2.69 5.96 -1.30
C ALA A 46 3.59 4.74 -1.52
N LYS A 47 4.49 4.78 -2.52
CA LYS A 47 5.54 3.78 -2.71
C LYS A 47 6.46 3.70 -1.49
N VAL A 48 7.02 4.83 -1.07
CA VAL A 48 7.92 4.96 0.09
C VAL A 48 7.26 4.38 1.34
N ARG A 49 6.01 4.76 1.61
CA ARG A 49 5.24 4.24 2.75
C ARG A 49 5.03 2.73 2.67
N GLY A 50 4.66 2.21 1.50
CA GLY A 50 4.47 0.78 1.28
C GLY A 50 5.77 -0.03 1.48
N ASP A 51 6.89 0.50 0.97
CA ASP A 51 8.21 -0.12 1.15
C ASP A 51 8.64 -0.14 2.63
N PHE A 52 8.42 0.97 3.35
CA PHE A 52 8.68 1.04 4.79
C PHE A 52 7.85 0.03 5.59
N ILE A 53 6.55 -0.09 5.30
CA ILE A 53 5.66 -1.08 5.95
C ILE A 53 6.14 -2.51 5.67
N ARG A 54 6.51 -2.83 4.42
CA ARG A 54 7.05 -4.14 4.04
C ARG A 54 8.32 -4.45 4.82
N PHE A 55 9.25 -3.50 4.89
CA PHE A 55 10.49 -3.62 5.67
C PHE A 55 10.20 -3.90 7.16
N ALA A 56 9.37 -3.08 7.79
CA ALA A 56 9.10 -3.19 9.23
C ALA A 56 8.43 -4.53 9.58
N ARG A 57 7.50 -5.00 8.73
CA ARG A 57 6.88 -6.33 8.85
C ARG A 57 7.90 -7.46 8.69
N ALA A 58 8.77 -7.37 7.68
CA ALA A 58 9.81 -8.38 7.45
C ALA A 58 10.82 -8.49 8.62
N LYS A 59 11.03 -7.38 9.36
CA LYS A 59 11.88 -7.35 10.56
C LYS A 59 11.12 -7.60 11.87
N ASN A 60 9.81 -7.84 11.82
CA ASN A 60 8.94 -7.96 13.00
C ASN A 60 9.10 -6.77 13.97
N ARG A 61 9.21 -5.55 13.43
CA ARG A 61 9.36 -4.30 14.21
C ARG A 61 8.03 -3.57 14.26
N SER A 62 7.65 -3.07 15.42
CA SER A 62 6.50 -2.18 15.58
C SER A 62 6.79 -0.81 14.95
N TYR A 63 5.76 -0.21 14.36
CA TYR A 63 5.87 1.04 13.61
C TYR A 63 4.60 1.87 13.70
N THR A 64 4.75 3.17 13.42
CA THR A 64 3.66 4.14 13.28
C THR A 64 3.82 4.83 11.92
N VAL A 65 2.71 4.99 11.20
CA VAL A 65 2.70 5.53 9.83
C VAL A 65 1.53 6.49 9.66
N ASP A 66 1.81 7.64 9.03
CA ASP A 66 0.84 8.62 8.58
C ASP A 66 0.99 8.86 7.06
N TRP A 67 0.33 9.88 6.52
CA TRP A 67 0.52 10.37 5.16
C TRP A 67 1.84 11.13 4.99
N THR A 68 2.30 11.86 6.02
CA THR A 68 3.49 12.73 5.93
C THR A 68 4.66 12.28 6.78
N TYR A 69 4.50 11.29 7.66
CA TYR A 69 5.60 10.77 8.46
C TYR A 69 5.54 9.25 8.68
N LEU A 70 6.72 8.66 8.91
CA LEU A 70 6.93 7.24 9.16
C LEU A 70 7.87 7.09 10.36
N LYS A 71 7.66 6.08 11.20
CA LYS A 71 8.44 5.91 12.43
C LYS A 71 8.50 4.45 12.86
N LEU A 72 9.69 3.98 13.24
CA LEU A 72 9.87 2.72 13.96
C LEU A 72 9.75 2.99 15.46
N ASN A 73 9.02 2.16 16.19
CA ASN A 73 8.81 2.36 17.63
C ASN A 73 10.00 1.74 18.42
N GLY A 74 10.39 2.34 19.56
CA GLY A 74 11.47 1.83 20.41
C GLY A 74 12.23 2.89 21.22
N TYR A 75 13.39 2.54 21.78
CA TYR A 75 14.16 3.44 22.65
C TYR A 75 14.79 4.64 21.92
N TRP A 76 14.91 4.60 20.59
CA TRP A 76 15.39 5.70 19.75
C TRP A 76 14.47 5.87 18.54
N GLU A 77 13.59 6.85 18.64
CA GLU A 77 12.42 7.01 17.81
C GLU A 77 12.62 8.13 16.78
N GLU A 78 13.20 7.78 15.63
CA GLU A 78 13.41 8.73 14.53
C GLU A 78 12.17 8.83 13.64
N THR A 79 11.70 10.06 13.42
CA THR A 79 10.60 10.37 12.50
C THR A 79 11.14 10.68 11.11
N ILE A 80 10.74 9.90 10.11
CA ILE A 80 11.05 10.13 8.70
C ILE A 80 9.92 10.93 8.07
N LEU A 81 10.23 12.09 7.49
CA LEU A 81 9.24 12.95 6.83
C LEU A 81 9.11 12.65 5.34
N CYS A 82 7.87 12.70 4.84
CA CYS A 82 7.46 12.47 3.45
C CYS A 82 6.56 13.63 2.97
N MET A 83 7.11 14.85 2.98
CA MET A 83 6.33 16.07 2.72
C MET A 83 5.92 16.23 1.26
N ASP A 84 6.80 15.88 0.32
CA ASP A 84 6.49 15.91 -1.12
C ASP A 84 5.61 14.72 -1.51
N PRO A 85 4.35 14.92 -1.96
CA PRO A 85 3.47 13.84 -2.39
C PRO A 85 3.96 13.12 -3.66
N PHE A 86 4.73 13.78 -4.51
CA PHE A 86 5.19 13.25 -5.80
C PHE A 86 6.54 12.54 -5.71
N SER A 87 7.27 12.68 -4.60
CA SER A 87 8.51 11.92 -4.40
C SER A 87 8.22 10.46 -4.09
N ALA A 88 8.58 9.56 -5.02
CA ALA A 88 8.52 8.12 -4.83
C ALA A 88 9.74 7.52 -4.13
N VAL A 89 10.67 8.37 -3.68
CA VAL A 89 11.95 8.01 -3.07
C VAL A 89 12.14 8.75 -1.74
N ASN A 90 12.79 8.09 -0.79
CA ASN A 90 13.23 8.70 0.45
C ASN A 90 14.49 7.99 0.92
N ARG A 91 15.59 8.73 0.97
CA ARG A 91 16.92 8.20 1.29
C ARG A 91 16.93 7.39 2.59
N ARG A 92 16.27 7.86 3.64
CA ARG A 92 16.27 7.18 4.94
C ARG A 92 15.55 5.82 4.88
N VAL A 93 14.47 5.76 4.10
CA VAL A 93 13.74 4.50 3.87
C VAL A 93 14.56 3.53 3.02
N GLU A 94 15.26 4.03 1.99
CA GLU A 94 16.18 3.22 1.18
C GLU A 94 17.33 2.64 2.01
N GLU A 95 17.91 3.44 2.91
CA GLU A 95 18.93 3.00 3.86
C GLU A 95 18.40 1.88 4.77
N LEU A 96 17.18 2.00 5.28
CA LEU A 96 16.54 0.94 6.09
C LEU A 96 16.36 -0.35 5.28
N ILE A 97 15.80 -0.25 4.07
CA ILE A 97 15.54 -1.42 3.22
C ILE A 97 16.84 -2.14 2.84
N SER A 98 17.90 -1.39 2.57
CA SER A 98 19.22 -1.94 2.23
C SER A 98 19.83 -2.81 3.35
N GLN A 99 19.45 -2.58 4.62
CA GLN A 99 19.88 -3.41 5.75
C GLN A 99 19.28 -4.82 5.72
N VAL A 100 18.22 -5.06 4.94
CA VAL A 100 17.65 -6.41 4.77
C VAL A 100 18.53 -7.25 3.85
N SER A 101 19.13 -6.65 2.83
CA SER A 101 19.91 -7.34 1.80
C SER A 101 21.25 -7.92 2.30
N GLY A 102 21.64 -7.65 3.56
CA GLY A 102 22.91 -8.08 4.15
C GLY A 102 22.83 -9.13 5.27
N GLY A 103 21.66 -9.73 5.55
CA GLY A 103 21.46 -10.57 6.74
C GLY A 103 20.87 -11.94 6.49
N ARG A 104 21.76 -12.94 6.34
CA ARG A 104 21.62 -14.40 6.61
C ARG A 104 20.21 -15.02 6.52
N PHE A 105 20.07 -15.93 5.56
CA PHE A 105 19.29 -17.16 5.71
C PHE A 105 19.65 -17.81 7.06
N TYR A 106 18.73 -17.79 8.02
CA TYR A 106 18.72 -18.77 9.09
C TYR A 106 17.73 -19.86 8.68
N ARG A 107 18.24 -21.09 8.69
CA ARG A 107 17.51 -22.34 8.49
C ARG A 107 16.37 -22.48 9.48
#